data_AF-A0A662Q6R7-F1
#
_entry.id   AF-A0A662Q6R7-F1
#
_cell.length_a   1.000
_cell.length_b   1.000
_cell.length_c   1.000
_cell.angle_alpha   90.00
_cell.angle_beta   90.00
_cell.angle_gamma   90.00
#
_symmetry.space_group_name_H-M   'P 1'
#
loop_
_entity.id
_entity.type
_entity.pdbx_description
1 polymer ?
#
loop_
_entity_poly.entity_id
_entity_poly.type
_entity_poly.pdbx_seq_one_letter_code
_entity_poly.pdbx_strand_id
1 'polypeptide(L)'
;MYPYYTLTIFAKSFDGDILTNFAVSLDGGDVKSTTVGSVTFENVMAGYHTVHVSAEGYYPATKEIYVWRNMSVTVFLQKMEEIAPLEQGVGISYPPHHVEFVCVDMFGNPLANIQVEATPISTTTGSWNWLLNLFGIRNESITYYTNQTLNGTTDSRGAITFVMMENVEYEVRFVNESLGIDKTIRIHPKADHYTVILTPTTSSVVSSEDYITFNLSYEIDDDEITLSLVYNDSLAQTQNLTFFVYNSTTLLYQQNFTNVSNVSVSYTVPYKAGEEYMWGYSAFHSRFGEMGRSRILRIAWFLDLGISRTYCTWIAIAIILFLTAMFSFTTVKFGYVAIPMVSLIFAYIGWLPNISIIIIALCLGILAYMSKREKEVGV
;
A
#
# COMPACT_ATOMS: atom_id res chain seq x y z
N MET A 1 -77.03 10.83 -8.54
CA MET A 1 -77.10 10.87 -7.07
C MET A 1 -76.64 9.50 -6.59
N TYR A 2 -75.46 9.40 -5.99
CA TYR A 2 -74.97 8.13 -5.47
C TYR A 2 -75.72 7.80 -4.18
N PRO A 3 -76.18 6.56 -3.96
CA PRO A 3 -76.88 6.19 -2.75
C PRO A 3 -75.94 6.24 -1.54
N TYR A 4 -76.51 6.50 -0.35
CA TYR A 4 -75.80 6.50 0.92
C TYR A 4 -76.24 5.30 1.76
N TYR A 5 -75.30 4.69 2.48
CA TYR A 5 -75.48 3.46 3.24
C TYR A 5 -74.92 3.59 4.66
N THR A 6 -75.31 2.64 5.51
CA THR A 6 -74.76 2.49 6.86
C THR A 6 -73.67 1.43 6.87
N LEU A 7 -72.50 1.79 7.39
CA LEU A 7 -71.34 0.91 7.54
C LEU A 7 -71.07 0.69 9.03
N THR A 8 -71.03 -0.56 9.48
CA THR A 8 -70.66 -0.92 10.85
C THR A 8 -69.35 -1.69 10.87
N ILE A 9 -68.43 -1.33 11.75
CA ILE A 9 -67.07 -1.89 11.81
C ILE A 9 -66.88 -2.58 13.15
N PHE A 10 -66.36 -3.80 13.10
CA PHE A 10 -65.95 -4.62 14.24
C PHE A 10 -64.45 -4.87 14.17
N ALA A 11 -63.78 -5.00 15.32
CA ALA A 11 -62.37 -5.37 15.38
C ALA A 11 -62.19 -6.72 16.08
N LYS A 12 -61.25 -7.53 15.58
CA LYS A 12 -60.86 -8.81 16.19
C LYS A 12 -59.33 -8.94 16.19
N SER A 13 -58.77 -9.69 17.13
CA SER A 13 -57.39 -10.16 17.01
C SER A 13 -57.27 -11.19 15.89
N PHE A 14 -56.11 -11.31 15.25
CA PHE A 14 -55.77 -12.45 14.39
C PHE A 14 -55.87 -13.80 15.12
N ASP A 15 -55.68 -13.81 16.43
CA ASP A 15 -55.83 -14.99 17.30
C ASP A 15 -57.31 -15.38 17.55
N GLY A 16 -58.26 -14.55 17.07
CA GLY A 16 -59.70 -14.81 17.14
C GLY A 16 -60.45 -14.05 18.23
N ASP A 17 -59.74 -13.38 19.14
CA ASP A 17 -60.35 -12.59 20.22
C ASP A 17 -61.16 -11.41 19.68
N ILE A 18 -62.31 -11.12 20.30
CA ILE A 18 -63.13 -9.96 19.94
C ILE A 18 -62.61 -8.73 20.69
N LEU A 19 -62.27 -7.67 19.95
CA LEU A 19 -61.80 -6.43 20.55
C LEU A 19 -63.00 -5.52 20.83
N THR A 20 -63.23 -5.22 22.10
CA THR A 20 -64.31 -4.34 22.54
C THR A 20 -63.91 -2.87 22.57
N ASN A 21 -62.62 -2.59 22.79
CA ASN A 21 -62.05 -1.24 22.81
C ASN A 21 -61.17 -0.98 21.58
N PHE A 22 -61.62 -0.11 20.67
CA PHE A 22 -60.86 0.29 19.48
C PHE A 22 -61.37 1.61 18.90
N ALA A 23 -60.58 2.22 18.03
CA ALA A 23 -60.88 3.45 17.34
C ALA A 23 -60.87 3.26 15.82
N VAL A 24 -61.71 4.00 15.11
CA VAL A 24 -61.89 3.90 13.66
C VAL A 24 -61.96 5.29 13.02
N SER A 25 -61.24 5.48 11.92
CA SER A 25 -61.42 6.61 10.99
C SER A 25 -61.81 6.08 9.61
N LEU A 26 -62.69 6.81 8.92
CA LEU A 26 -63.12 6.54 7.56
C LEU A 26 -62.61 7.66 6.65
N ASP A 27 -61.90 7.30 5.57
CA ASP A 27 -61.31 8.21 4.57
C ASP A 27 -60.43 9.33 5.16
N GLY A 28 -59.80 9.08 6.31
CA GLY A 28 -58.97 10.06 7.02
C GLY A 28 -59.76 11.16 7.74
N GLY A 29 -61.08 11.00 7.88
CA GLY A 29 -61.93 11.90 8.67
C GLY A 29 -61.85 11.66 10.19
N ASP A 30 -62.80 12.23 10.93
CA ASP A 30 -62.85 12.18 12.39
C ASP A 30 -62.78 10.75 12.95
N VAL A 31 -61.97 10.58 13.99
CA VAL A 31 -61.77 9.29 14.67
C VAL A 31 -62.92 9.05 15.65
N LYS A 32 -63.57 7.90 15.53
CA LYS A 32 -64.60 7.42 16.47
C LYS A 32 -64.07 6.24 17.27
N SER A 33 -64.11 6.33 18.59
CA SER A 33 -63.71 5.25 19.51
C SER A 33 -64.93 4.54 20.12
N THR A 34 -64.78 3.28 20.47
CA THR A 34 -65.80 2.45 21.11
C THR A 34 -65.21 1.63 22.23
N THR A 35 -66.02 1.30 23.24
CA THR A 35 -65.70 0.32 24.30
C THR A 35 -66.68 -0.86 24.31
N VAL A 36 -67.64 -0.87 23.37
CA VAL A 36 -68.70 -1.88 23.25
C VAL A 36 -68.49 -2.83 22.06
N GLY A 37 -67.40 -2.65 21.30
CA GLY A 37 -66.97 -3.58 20.25
C GLY A 37 -67.50 -3.31 18.84
N SER A 38 -68.14 -2.16 18.59
CA SER A 38 -68.52 -1.74 17.25
C SER A 38 -68.50 -0.21 17.07
N VAL A 39 -68.24 0.22 15.84
CA VAL A 39 -68.33 1.63 15.41
C VAL A 39 -69.21 1.72 14.16
N THR A 40 -70.21 2.60 14.16
CA THR A 40 -71.14 2.78 13.03
C THR A 40 -70.97 4.16 12.38
N PHE A 41 -70.90 4.15 11.06
CA PHE A 41 -70.94 5.33 10.19
C PHE A 41 -72.25 5.32 9.40
N GLU A 42 -73.06 6.34 9.60
CA GLU A 42 -74.27 6.58 8.83
C GLU A 42 -73.95 7.50 7.64
N ASN A 43 -74.78 7.44 6.60
CA ASN A 43 -74.65 8.28 5.40
C ASN A 43 -73.29 8.16 4.67
N VAL A 44 -72.75 6.95 4.54
CA VAL A 44 -71.54 6.68 3.75
C VAL A 44 -71.90 6.53 2.28
N MET A 45 -71.27 7.30 1.39
CA MET A 45 -71.55 7.27 -0.05
C MET A 45 -71.24 5.88 -0.64
N ALA A 46 -71.90 5.48 -1.72
CA ALA A 46 -71.53 4.26 -2.42
C ALA A 46 -70.20 4.45 -3.16
N GLY A 47 -69.21 3.60 -2.88
CA GLY A 47 -67.86 3.74 -3.43
C GLY A 47 -66.80 2.95 -2.68
N TYR A 48 -65.54 3.11 -3.09
CA TYR A 48 -64.39 2.63 -2.33
C TYR A 48 -64.10 3.59 -1.19
N HIS A 49 -63.96 3.05 0.02
CA HIS A 49 -63.64 3.78 1.22
C HIS A 49 -62.47 3.12 1.94
N THR A 50 -61.62 3.94 2.54
CA THR A 50 -60.47 3.48 3.32
C THR A 50 -60.82 3.56 4.79
N VAL A 51 -60.85 2.40 5.45
CA VAL A 51 -61.09 2.29 6.89
C VAL A 51 -59.76 2.12 7.60
N HIS A 52 -59.47 2.98 8.57
CA HIS A 52 -58.33 2.84 9.48
C HIS A 52 -58.83 2.45 10.87
N VAL A 53 -58.33 1.36 11.42
CA VAL A 53 -58.71 0.84 12.74
C VAL A 53 -57.48 0.72 13.62
N SER A 54 -57.54 1.24 14.85
CA SER A 54 -56.48 1.14 15.85
C SER A 54 -57.04 0.68 17.20
N ALA A 55 -56.26 -0.09 17.95
CA ALA A 55 -56.59 -0.49 19.31
C ALA A 55 -55.31 -0.47 20.16
N GLU A 56 -55.45 -0.19 21.46
CA GLU A 56 -54.29 -0.15 22.35
C GLU A 56 -53.66 -1.53 22.49
N GLY A 57 -52.34 -1.63 22.31
CA GLY A 57 -51.62 -2.91 22.32
C GLY A 57 -51.77 -3.74 21.04
N TYR A 58 -52.27 -3.15 19.95
CA TYR A 58 -52.38 -3.80 18.63
C TYR A 58 -51.84 -2.89 17.52
N TYR A 59 -51.22 -3.48 16.50
CA TYR A 59 -50.82 -2.75 15.31
C TYR A 59 -52.06 -2.26 14.56
N PRO A 60 -52.14 -0.97 14.19
CA PRO A 60 -53.29 -0.43 13.47
C PRO A 60 -53.37 -1.03 12.06
N ALA A 61 -54.59 -1.26 11.57
CA ALA A 61 -54.83 -1.82 10.25
C ALA A 61 -55.61 -0.84 9.38
N THR A 62 -55.25 -0.80 8.10
CA THR A 62 -55.99 -0.07 7.08
C THR A 62 -56.59 -1.06 6.09
N LYS A 63 -57.87 -0.87 5.76
CA LYS A 63 -58.59 -1.74 4.83
C LYS A 63 -59.42 -0.91 3.87
N GLU A 64 -59.23 -1.14 2.58
CA GLU A 64 -60.12 -0.63 1.55
C GLU A 64 -61.34 -1.53 1.43
N ILE A 65 -62.51 -0.91 1.40
CA ILE A 65 -63.79 -1.60 1.28
C ILE A 65 -64.64 -0.91 0.21
N TYR A 66 -65.37 -1.71 -0.56
CA TYR A 66 -66.37 -1.18 -1.47
C TYR A 66 -67.73 -1.21 -0.80
N VAL A 67 -68.29 -0.03 -0.51
CA VAL A 67 -69.61 0.14 0.12
C VAL A 67 -70.67 0.26 -0.97
N TRP A 68 -71.60 -0.69 -1.01
CA TRP A 68 -72.67 -0.74 -2.03
C TRP A 68 -74.03 -1.11 -1.46
N ARG A 69 -74.10 -1.35 -0.14
CA ARG A 69 -75.31 -1.59 0.64
C ARG A 69 -75.00 -1.34 2.12
N ASN A 70 -76.02 -1.39 2.98
CA ASN A 70 -75.80 -1.47 4.42
C ASN A 70 -75.01 -2.74 4.73
N MET A 71 -73.85 -2.60 5.35
CA MET A 71 -72.95 -3.73 5.58
C MET A 71 -72.13 -3.57 6.87
N SER A 72 -71.70 -4.72 7.38
CA SER A 72 -70.76 -4.82 8.48
C SER A 72 -69.43 -5.38 8.00
N VAL A 73 -68.32 -4.85 8.51
CA VAL A 73 -66.97 -5.29 8.20
C VAL A 73 -66.22 -5.61 9.49
N THR A 74 -65.58 -6.77 9.53
CA THR A 74 -64.60 -7.09 10.57
C THR A 74 -63.20 -6.78 10.06
N VAL A 75 -62.43 -6.06 10.87
CA VAL A 75 -61.01 -5.77 10.65
C VAL A 75 -60.21 -6.55 11.69
N PHE A 76 -59.22 -7.29 11.22
CA PHE A 76 -58.33 -8.06 12.09
C PHE A 76 -57.11 -7.21 12.43
N LEU A 77 -56.79 -7.10 13.71
CA LEU A 77 -55.61 -6.42 14.23
C LEU A 77 -54.64 -7.45 14.78
N GLN A 78 -53.35 -7.24 14.57
CA GLN A 78 -52.30 -8.09 15.12
C GLN A 78 -51.88 -7.51 16.47
N LYS A 79 -51.86 -8.36 17.51
CA LYS A 79 -51.43 -7.94 18.85
C LYS A 79 -49.97 -7.50 18.80
N MET A 80 -49.65 -6.36 19.41
CA MET A 80 -48.27 -5.95 19.64
C MET A 80 -47.75 -6.83 20.78
N GLU A 81 -46.78 -7.69 20.50
CA GLU A 81 -46.09 -8.41 21.57
C GLU A 81 -45.38 -7.38 22.46
N GLU A 82 -45.56 -7.54 23.77
CA GLU A 82 -44.91 -6.69 24.75
C GLU A 82 -43.39 -6.82 24.55
N ILE A 83 -42.74 -5.69 24.28
CA ILE A 83 -41.35 -5.67 23.83
C ILE A 83 -40.44 -6.22 24.95
N ALA A 84 -39.93 -7.43 24.75
CA ALA A 84 -38.48 -7.58 24.66
C ALA A 84 -38.11 -7.59 23.16
N PRO A 85 -37.01 -6.95 22.75
CA PRO A 85 -36.90 -6.16 21.53
C PRO A 85 -37.13 -6.88 20.19
N LEU A 86 -38.06 -6.30 19.41
CA LEU A 86 -38.10 -6.10 17.94
C LEU A 86 -37.99 -7.33 17.02
N GLU A 87 -39.11 -7.70 16.39
CA GLU A 87 -39.13 -8.45 15.14
C GLU A 87 -38.67 -7.57 13.96
N GLN A 88 -37.63 -8.01 13.24
CA GLN A 88 -37.35 -7.60 11.87
C GLN A 88 -37.35 -8.83 10.97
N GLY A 89 -38.16 -8.77 9.91
CA GLY A 89 -37.91 -9.33 8.57
C GLY A 89 -37.64 -10.83 8.46
N VAL A 90 -38.39 -11.49 7.58
CA VAL A 90 -38.07 -12.86 7.13
C VAL A 90 -36.68 -12.86 6.49
N GLY A 91 -35.67 -13.22 7.28
CA GLY A 91 -34.27 -13.20 6.90
C GLY A 91 -33.97 -14.29 5.88
N ILE A 92 -33.27 -13.91 4.82
CA ILE A 92 -32.64 -14.85 3.89
C ILE A 92 -31.65 -15.68 4.72
N SER A 93 -31.87 -16.99 4.82
CA SER A 93 -31.03 -17.90 5.57
C SER A 93 -29.76 -18.22 4.77
N TYR A 94 -28.60 -17.83 5.28
CA TYR A 94 -27.30 -18.22 4.74
C TYR A 94 -26.77 -19.40 5.56
N PRO A 95 -26.68 -20.62 4.99
CA PRO A 95 -26.11 -21.75 5.70
C PRO A 95 -24.62 -21.49 6.01
N PRO A 96 -24.09 -21.98 7.14
CA PRO A 96 -22.65 -21.92 7.40
C PRO A 96 -21.85 -22.66 6.33
N HIS A 97 -20.67 -22.15 6.00
CA HIS A 97 -19.73 -22.80 5.08
C HIS A 97 -18.30 -22.77 5.61
N HIS A 98 -17.43 -23.52 4.92
CA HIS A 98 -16.02 -23.62 5.26
C HIS A 98 -15.25 -22.43 4.69
N VAL A 99 -14.57 -21.70 5.57
CA VAL A 99 -13.75 -20.54 5.23
C VAL A 99 -12.30 -20.84 5.55
N GLU A 100 -11.45 -20.85 4.53
CA GLU A 100 -10.02 -21.05 4.64
C GLU A 100 -9.28 -19.70 4.73
N PHE A 101 -8.45 -19.53 5.74
CA PHE A 101 -7.48 -18.45 5.84
C PHE A 101 -6.09 -18.99 5.53
N VAL A 102 -5.43 -18.41 4.54
CA VAL A 102 -4.04 -18.73 4.19
C VAL A 102 -3.15 -17.56 4.56
N CYS A 103 -2.32 -17.76 5.57
CA CYS A 103 -1.37 -16.80 6.07
C CYS A 103 -0.07 -16.87 5.25
N VAL A 104 0.30 -15.76 4.62
CA VAL A 104 1.51 -15.65 3.80
C VAL A 104 2.36 -14.44 4.20
N ASP A 105 3.66 -14.49 3.91
CA ASP A 105 4.55 -13.33 4.05
C ASP A 105 4.38 -12.32 2.88
N MET A 106 5.15 -11.23 2.90
CA MET A 106 5.13 -10.20 1.84
C MET A 106 5.59 -10.73 0.47
N PHE A 107 6.25 -11.89 0.43
CA PHE A 107 6.75 -12.56 -0.76
C PHE A 107 5.87 -13.74 -1.20
N GLY A 108 4.76 -14.00 -0.49
CA GLY A 108 3.82 -15.07 -0.77
C GLY A 108 4.20 -16.44 -0.20
N ASN A 109 5.22 -16.54 0.66
CA ASN A 109 5.57 -17.80 1.32
C ASN A 109 4.58 -18.12 2.46
N PRO A 110 4.18 -19.39 2.63
CA PRO A 110 3.23 -19.79 3.67
C PRO A 110 3.81 -19.67 5.08
N LEU A 111 3.01 -19.18 6.03
CA LEU A 111 3.37 -19.02 7.44
C LEU A 111 2.64 -20.04 8.32
N ALA A 112 3.38 -21.06 8.77
CA ALA A 112 2.88 -22.09 9.68
C ALA A 112 2.89 -21.63 11.15
N ASN A 113 2.09 -22.29 12.00
CA ASN A 113 2.00 -22.04 13.45
C ASN A 113 1.57 -20.61 13.83
N ILE A 114 0.76 -19.95 13.00
CA ILE A 114 0.07 -18.71 13.38
C ILE A 114 -1.18 -19.10 14.16
N GLN A 115 -1.34 -18.55 15.37
CA GLN A 115 -2.58 -18.67 16.14
C GLN A 115 -3.64 -17.77 15.50
N VAL A 116 -4.77 -18.33 15.14
CA VAL A 116 -5.89 -17.60 14.53
C VAL A 116 -7.09 -17.73 15.45
N GLU A 117 -7.63 -16.58 15.86
CA GLU A 117 -8.79 -16.45 16.73
C GLU A 117 -9.87 -15.65 16.01
N ALA A 118 -10.97 -16.28 15.63
CA ALA A 118 -12.11 -15.62 14.99
C ALA A 118 -13.27 -15.47 15.99
N THR A 119 -13.61 -14.24 16.33
CA THR A 119 -14.67 -13.89 17.28
C THR A 119 -15.83 -13.21 16.53
N PRO A 120 -17.06 -13.71 16.64
CA PRO A 120 -18.23 -13.06 16.05
C PRO A 120 -18.54 -11.75 16.80
N ILE A 121 -18.65 -10.63 16.10
CA ILE A 121 -18.84 -9.30 16.71
C ILE A 121 -20.21 -8.67 16.40
N SER A 122 -20.78 -8.94 15.23
CA SER A 122 -22.07 -8.37 14.83
C SER A 122 -22.77 -9.26 13.79
N THR A 123 -24.07 -9.11 13.60
CA THR A 123 -24.79 -9.73 12.48
C THR A 123 -25.77 -8.74 11.86
N THR A 124 -25.93 -8.82 10.55
CA THR A 124 -26.90 -8.01 9.79
C THR A 124 -28.34 -8.49 9.96
N THR A 125 -28.57 -9.63 10.64
CA THR A 125 -29.88 -10.26 10.83
C THR A 125 -30.56 -9.97 12.17
N GLY A 126 -29.99 -9.08 13.00
CA GLY A 126 -30.56 -8.78 14.32
C GLY A 126 -30.34 -9.92 15.32
N SER A 127 -31.40 -10.38 16.00
CA SER A 127 -31.28 -11.41 17.04
C SER A 127 -30.95 -12.79 16.47
N TRP A 128 -30.09 -13.56 17.17
CA TRP A 128 -29.63 -14.91 16.81
C TRP A 128 -30.73 -15.99 16.80
N ASN A 129 -31.97 -15.62 17.14
CA ASN A 129 -33.14 -16.50 17.20
C ASN A 129 -33.42 -17.26 15.89
N TRP A 130 -33.01 -16.72 14.73
CA TRP A 130 -33.19 -17.40 13.45
C TRP A 130 -32.40 -18.72 13.36
N LEU A 131 -31.25 -18.81 14.03
CA LEU A 131 -30.42 -20.02 14.08
C LEU A 131 -31.11 -21.16 14.85
N LEU A 132 -31.84 -20.84 15.93
CA LEU A 132 -32.62 -21.81 16.72
C LEU A 132 -33.77 -22.41 15.92
N ASN A 133 -34.47 -21.57 15.15
CA ASN A 133 -35.61 -21.99 14.35
C ASN A 133 -35.19 -22.83 13.13
N LEU A 134 -34.03 -22.54 12.54
CA LEU A 134 -33.55 -23.24 11.35
C LEU A 134 -32.97 -24.63 11.66
N PHE A 135 -32.24 -24.77 12.78
CA PHE A 135 -31.60 -26.03 13.16
C PHE A 135 -32.32 -26.79 14.28
N GLY A 136 -33.44 -26.27 14.79
CA GLY A 136 -34.18 -26.89 15.91
C GLY A 136 -33.38 -26.95 17.21
N ILE A 137 -32.36 -26.10 17.33
CA ILE A 137 -31.45 -26.06 18.47
C ILE A 137 -32.14 -25.28 19.60
N ARG A 138 -32.02 -25.76 20.86
CA ARG A 138 -32.60 -25.07 22.03
C ARG A 138 -31.68 -23.93 22.47
N ASN A 139 -32.25 -22.91 23.13
CA ASN A 139 -31.60 -21.65 23.52
C ASN A 139 -30.21 -21.80 24.20
N GLU A 140 -29.96 -22.94 24.85
CA GLU A 140 -28.71 -23.30 25.52
C GLU A 140 -27.50 -23.51 24.56
N SER A 141 -27.75 -23.76 23.27
CA SER A 141 -26.70 -24.01 22.26
C SER A 141 -26.46 -22.84 21.29
N ILE A 142 -27.24 -21.76 21.39
CA ILE A 142 -26.93 -20.47 20.72
C ILE A 142 -25.62 -19.89 21.23
N THR A 143 -25.35 -20.08 22.53
CA THR A 143 -24.13 -19.63 23.22
C THR A 143 -22.86 -20.16 22.56
N TYR A 144 -22.94 -21.31 21.88
CA TYR A 144 -21.87 -21.90 21.11
C TYR A 144 -21.49 -21.06 19.87
N TYR A 145 -22.43 -20.32 19.28
CA TYR A 145 -22.16 -19.54 18.06
C TYR A 145 -22.04 -18.04 18.32
N THR A 146 -22.61 -17.54 19.42
CA THR A 146 -22.54 -16.12 19.80
C THR A 146 -21.33 -15.75 20.65
N ASN A 147 -20.76 -16.71 21.40
CA ASN A 147 -19.77 -16.44 22.44
C ASN A 147 -18.57 -17.40 22.40
N GLN A 148 -18.45 -18.18 21.33
CA GLN A 148 -17.29 -19.05 21.12
C GLN A 148 -16.38 -18.41 20.08
N THR A 149 -15.22 -17.97 20.53
CA THR A 149 -14.10 -17.66 19.65
C THR A 149 -13.64 -18.97 19.01
N LEU A 150 -13.66 -19.03 17.68
CA LEU A 150 -13.06 -20.13 16.93
C LEU A 150 -11.55 -19.95 16.96
N ASN A 151 -10.83 -20.92 17.51
CA ASN A 151 -9.38 -20.86 17.61
C ASN A 151 -8.71 -22.03 16.89
N GLY A 152 -7.48 -21.81 16.44
CA GLY A 152 -6.63 -22.86 15.93
C GLY A 152 -5.32 -22.32 15.38
N THR A 153 -4.46 -23.22 14.93
CA THR A 153 -3.15 -22.90 14.37
C THR A 153 -3.07 -23.24 12.89
N THR A 154 -2.38 -22.41 12.11
CA THR A 154 -2.14 -22.71 10.69
C THR A 154 -1.26 -23.95 10.50
N ASP A 155 -1.58 -24.75 9.48
CA ASP A 155 -0.86 -25.95 9.07
C ASP A 155 0.49 -25.62 8.39
N SER A 156 1.21 -26.64 7.89
CA SER A 156 2.47 -26.46 7.17
C SER A 156 2.34 -25.69 5.83
N ARG A 157 1.12 -25.52 5.32
CA ARG A 157 0.80 -24.70 4.14
C ARG A 157 0.37 -23.28 4.55
N GLY A 158 0.42 -22.95 5.83
CA GLY A 158 -0.04 -21.67 6.38
C GLY A 158 -1.56 -21.52 6.36
N ALA A 159 -2.30 -22.61 6.19
CA ALA A 159 -3.76 -22.59 6.05
C ALA A 159 -4.46 -23.01 7.35
N ILE A 160 -5.63 -22.43 7.59
CA ILE A 160 -6.58 -22.87 8.61
C ILE A 160 -8.01 -22.73 8.09
N THR A 161 -8.88 -23.69 8.40
CA THR A 161 -10.27 -23.67 7.96
C THR A 161 -11.22 -23.62 9.15
N PHE A 162 -12.18 -22.71 9.10
CA PHE A 162 -13.23 -22.57 10.08
C PHE A 162 -14.61 -22.71 9.43
N VAL A 163 -15.62 -23.10 10.21
CA VAL A 163 -17.01 -23.05 9.76
C VAL A 163 -17.60 -21.71 10.20
N MET A 164 -17.97 -20.86 9.25
CA MET A 164 -18.43 -19.49 9.51
C MET A 164 -19.71 -19.18 8.72
N MET A 165 -20.42 -18.11 9.09
CA MET A 165 -21.67 -17.68 8.45
C MET A 165 -21.53 -16.35 7.73
N GLU A 166 -21.99 -16.27 6.47
CA GLU A 166 -21.86 -15.08 5.61
C GLU A 166 -22.45 -13.79 6.21
N ASN A 167 -23.52 -13.90 6.97
CA ASN A 167 -24.27 -12.79 7.55
C ASN A 167 -23.77 -12.35 8.95
N VAL A 168 -22.68 -12.94 9.44
CA VAL A 168 -22.02 -12.59 10.69
C VAL A 168 -20.70 -11.89 10.36
N GLU A 169 -20.43 -10.78 11.05
CA GLU A 169 -19.13 -10.13 11.03
C GLU A 169 -18.23 -10.80 12.07
N TYR A 170 -17.04 -11.22 11.65
CA TYR A 170 -16.04 -11.81 12.51
C TYR A 170 -14.84 -10.88 12.63
N GLU A 171 -14.39 -10.66 13.85
CA GLU A 171 -13.08 -10.12 14.16
C GLU A 171 -12.08 -11.28 14.25
N VAL A 172 -11.16 -11.36 13.29
CA VAL A 172 -10.16 -12.42 13.19
C VAL A 172 -8.79 -11.87 13.57
N ARG A 173 -8.23 -12.38 14.65
CA ARG A 173 -6.91 -12.03 15.17
C ARG A 173 -5.89 -13.11 14.82
N PHE A 174 -4.75 -12.70 14.31
CA PHE A 174 -3.61 -13.53 13.94
C PHE A 174 -2.43 -13.19 14.85
N VAL A 175 -2.01 -14.16 15.66
CA VAL A 175 -0.95 -13.99 16.66
C VAL A 175 0.16 -15.00 16.45
N ASN A 176 1.40 -14.53 16.47
CA ASN A 176 2.57 -15.39 16.63
C ASN A 176 3.66 -14.61 17.38
N GLU A 177 3.87 -14.96 18.66
CA GLU A 177 4.83 -14.29 19.53
C GLU A 177 6.27 -14.44 19.03
N SER A 178 6.62 -15.60 18.48
CA SER A 178 7.97 -15.88 17.95
C SER A 178 8.33 -15.02 16.73
N LEU A 179 7.32 -14.65 15.93
CA LEU A 179 7.47 -13.81 14.74
C LEU A 179 7.06 -12.34 14.97
N GLY A 180 6.62 -11.99 16.19
CA GLY A 180 6.11 -10.67 16.55
C GLY A 180 4.88 -10.23 15.76
N ILE A 181 4.02 -11.17 15.38
CA ILE A 181 2.81 -10.90 14.60
C ILE A 181 1.63 -10.74 15.57
N ASP A 182 0.96 -9.58 15.50
CA ASP A 182 -0.36 -9.36 16.11
C ASP A 182 -1.18 -8.49 15.15
N LYS A 183 -2.01 -9.15 14.33
CA LYS A 183 -2.85 -8.48 13.31
C LYS A 183 -4.29 -8.86 13.51
N THR A 184 -5.17 -7.86 13.51
CA THR A 184 -6.63 -8.08 13.59
C THR A 184 -7.29 -7.57 12.32
N ILE A 185 -8.22 -8.35 11.76
CA ILE A 185 -9.06 -7.96 10.62
C ILE A 185 -10.53 -8.17 10.96
N ARG A 186 -11.43 -7.45 10.30
CA ARG A 186 -12.88 -7.66 10.38
C ARG A 186 -13.41 -8.04 9.03
N ILE A 187 -14.17 -9.12 8.97
CA ILE A 187 -14.68 -9.66 7.72
C ILE A 187 -16.10 -10.20 7.85
N HIS A 188 -16.85 -10.10 6.77
CA HIS A 188 -17.98 -10.97 6.50
C HIS A 188 -17.49 -12.10 5.58
N PRO A 189 -17.60 -13.36 5.99
CA PRO A 189 -17.02 -14.49 5.26
C PRO A 189 -17.90 -14.82 4.05
N LYS A 190 -17.87 -13.98 3.00
CA LYS A 190 -18.63 -14.19 1.75
C LYS A 190 -17.94 -15.12 0.76
N ALA A 191 -16.67 -15.45 1.02
CA ALA A 191 -15.85 -16.32 0.19
C ALA A 191 -15.37 -17.53 1.00
N ASP A 192 -15.01 -18.59 0.29
CA ASP A 192 -14.48 -19.82 0.90
C ASP A 192 -12.98 -19.72 1.21
N HIS A 193 -12.29 -18.71 0.67
CA HIS A 193 -10.83 -18.56 0.76
C HIS A 193 -10.40 -17.10 0.92
N TYR A 194 -9.55 -16.84 1.93
CA TYR A 194 -8.96 -15.54 2.22
C TYR A 194 -7.45 -15.65 2.38
N THR A 195 -6.71 -14.92 1.54
CA THR A 195 -5.25 -14.78 1.70
C THR A 195 -4.94 -13.62 2.63
N VAL A 196 -4.24 -13.88 3.73
CA VAL A 196 -3.86 -12.89 4.73
C VAL A 196 -2.35 -12.69 4.70
N ILE A 197 -1.93 -11.52 4.24
CA ILE A 197 -0.51 -11.12 4.26
C ILE A 197 -0.17 -10.66 5.67
N LEU A 198 0.75 -11.37 6.33
CA LEU A 198 1.29 -11.07 7.65
C LEU A 198 2.76 -10.66 7.48
N THR A 199 3.12 -9.50 8.02
CA THR A 199 4.51 -9.06 8.07
C THR A 199 5.07 -9.46 9.42
N PRO A 200 6.06 -10.36 9.49
CA PRO A 200 6.74 -10.68 10.74
C PRO A 200 7.39 -9.41 11.30
N THR A 201 6.83 -8.87 12.38
CA THR A 201 7.49 -7.81 13.15
C THR A 201 8.50 -8.49 14.07
N THR A 202 9.55 -9.09 13.51
CA THR A 202 10.74 -9.32 14.34
C THR A 202 11.10 -7.97 14.94
N SER A 203 11.07 -7.88 16.27
CA SER A 203 11.27 -6.67 17.10
C SER A 203 12.00 -5.61 16.32
N SER A 204 11.29 -4.52 15.96
CA SER A 204 11.77 -3.35 15.23
C SER A 204 13.23 -3.51 14.82
N VAL A 205 13.50 -3.97 13.59
CA VAL A 205 14.85 -3.90 13.03
C VAL A 205 15.21 -2.42 13.11
N VAL A 206 15.92 -2.06 14.18
CA VAL A 206 16.35 -0.71 14.41
C VAL A 206 17.27 -0.42 13.25
N SER A 207 16.81 0.42 12.33
CA SER A 207 17.65 0.83 11.22
C SER A 207 18.79 1.64 11.82
N SER A 208 20.00 1.40 11.34
CA SER A 208 21.13 2.25 11.72
C SER A 208 20.87 3.72 11.37
N GLU A 209 20.02 3.99 10.38
CA GLU A 209 19.62 5.32 9.92
C GLU A 209 18.81 6.13 10.96
N ASP A 210 18.15 5.46 11.93
CA ASP A 210 17.40 6.14 12.99
C ASP A 210 18.33 6.73 14.07
N TYR A 211 19.53 6.17 14.23
CA TYR A 211 20.46 6.48 15.32
C TYR A 211 21.78 7.09 14.85
N ILE A 212 22.16 6.82 13.61
CA ILE A 212 23.41 7.26 13.00
C ILE A 212 23.06 8.19 11.83
N THR A 213 23.50 9.44 11.96
CA THR A 213 23.38 10.46 10.92
C THR A 213 24.76 10.78 10.38
N PHE A 214 24.88 10.84 9.06
CA PHE A 214 26.13 11.22 8.39
C PHE A 214 25.85 12.20 7.26
N ASN A 215 26.81 13.07 6.98
CA ASN A 215 26.78 14.01 5.86
C ASN A 215 28.14 14.00 5.15
N LEU A 216 28.11 13.69 3.86
CA LEU A 216 29.26 13.75 2.96
C LEU A 216 29.10 14.95 2.01
N SER A 217 29.78 16.03 2.36
CA SER A 217 29.77 17.28 1.61
C SER A 217 31.10 17.50 0.88
N TYR A 218 31.06 18.36 -0.13
CA TYR A 218 32.26 18.89 -0.77
C TYR A 218 32.05 20.38 -1.06
N GLU A 219 33.14 21.13 -1.03
CA GLU A 219 33.18 22.54 -1.38
C GLU A 219 34.32 22.77 -2.37
N ILE A 220 34.07 23.59 -3.39
CA ILE A 220 35.05 23.92 -4.43
C ILE A 220 35.46 25.36 -4.20
N ASP A 221 36.75 25.59 -3.93
CA ASP A 221 37.36 26.90 -3.78
C ASP A 221 38.47 27.04 -4.82
N ASP A 222 38.13 27.68 -5.94
CA ASP A 222 39.00 27.91 -7.11
C ASP A 222 39.75 26.64 -7.58
N ASP A 223 41.02 26.49 -7.19
CA ASP A 223 41.91 25.38 -7.56
C ASP A 223 41.92 24.21 -6.55
N GLU A 224 41.09 24.25 -5.51
CA GLU A 224 41.04 23.24 -4.45
C GLU A 224 39.60 22.76 -4.17
N ILE A 225 39.47 21.50 -3.75
CA ILE A 225 38.21 20.88 -3.36
C ILE A 225 38.36 20.35 -1.94
N THR A 226 37.54 20.84 -1.02
CA THR A 226 37.50 20.37 0.35
C THR A 226 36.43 19.29 0.49
N LEU A 227 36.84 18.05 0.70
CA LEU A 227 35.96 16.90 0.93
C LEU A 227 35.73 16.75 2.43
N SER A 228 34.48 16.72 2.86
CA SER A 228 34.12 16.72 4.28
C SER A 228 33.18 15.57 4.66
N LEU A 229 33.35 15.08 5.89
CA LEU A 229 32.49 14.13 6.57
C LEU A 229 32.08 14.72 7.91
N VAL A 230 30.78 14.72 8.17
CA VAL A 230 30.21 14.87 9.51
C VAL A 230 29.49 13.58 9.85
N TYR A 231 29.89 12.94 10.94
CA TYR A 231 29.32 11.68 11.44
C TYR A 231 28.84 11.88 12.86
N ASN A 232 27.61 11.48 13.15
CA ASN A 232 27.01 11.59 14.47
C ASN A 232 26.20 10.34 14.80
N ASP A 233 26.62 9.65 15.85
CA ASP A 233 26.04 8.45 16.43
C ASP A 233 25.44 8.80 17.80
N SER A 234 24.11 8.76 17.88
CA SER A 234 23.34 9.07 19.09
C SER A 234 23.48 8.01 20.19
N LEU A 235 23.88 6.79 19.85
CA LEU A 235 24.05 5.68 20.80
C LEU A 235 25.47 5.59 21.36
N ALA A 236 26.42 6.35 20.80
CA ALA A 236 27.83 6.35 21.19
C ALA A 236 28.44 4.94 21.26
N GLN A 237 28.09 4.09 20.30
CA GLN A 237 28.45 2.66 20.25
C GLN A 237 29.36 2.32 19.05
N THR A 238 29.77 3.34 18.30
CA THR A 238 30.78 3.23 17.24
C THR A 238 32.17 3.02 17.82
N GLN A 239 32.77 1.87 17.53
CA GLN A 239 34.09 1.49 18.06
C GLN A 239 35.21 1.99 17.18
N ASN A 240 35.08 1.84 15.86
CA ASN A 240 36.07 2.28 14.89
C ASN A 240 35.37 3.05 13.79
N LEU A 241 35.94 4.18 13.37
CA LEU A 241 35.50 4.94 12.20
C LEU A 241 36.73 5.35 11.40
N THR A 242 36.74 4.99 10.13
CA THR A 242 37.82 5.28 9.19
C THR A 242 37.28 6.19 8.12
N PHE A 243 37.82 7.40 8.02
CA PHE A 243 37.61 8.30 6.89
C PHE A 243 38.69 8.05 5.84
N PHE A 244 38.30 7.93 4.57
CA PHE A 244 39.23 7.68 3.48
C PHE A 244 38.91 8.53 2.26
N VAL A 245 39.96 8.87 1.51
CA VAL A 245 39.91 9.58 0.24
C VAL A 245 40.79 8.87 -0.78
N TYR A 246 40.22 8.55 -1.93
CA TYR A 246 40.87 7.93 -3.07
C TYR A 246 40.84 8.87 -4.28
N ASN A 247 41.88 8.79 -5.10
CA ASN A 247 41.86 9.25 -6.48
C ASN A 247 41.78 8.03 -7.41
N SER A 248 40.60 7.82 -8.00
CA SER A 248 40.19 6.65 -8.79
C SER A 248 40.42 5.31 -8.07
N THR A 249 41.67 4.86 -7.94
CA THR A 249 42.08 3.61 -7.27
C THR A 249 43.22 3.80 -6.25
N THR A 250 43.82 4.99 -6.18
CA THR A 250 44.96 5.29 -5.31
C THR A 250 44.48 5.94 -4.02
N LEU A 251 44.93 5.43 -2.86
CA LEU A 251 44.60 6.02 -1.56
C LEU A 251 45.40 7.32 -1.40
N LEU A 252 44.71 8.45 -1.22
CA LEU A 252 45.31 9.75 -0.97
C LEU A 252 45.43 10.05 0.52
N TYR A 253 44.36 9.77 1.25
CA TYR A 253 44.26 10.09 2.67
C TYR A 253 43.44 9.05 3.42
N GLN A 254 43.87 8.75 4.64
CA GLN A 254 43.13 7.90 5.55
C GLN A 254 43.34 8.38 6.99
N GLN A 255 42.26 8.48 7.75
CA GLN A 255 42.29 8.79 9.17
C GLN A 255 41.36 7.86 9.93
N ASN A 256 41.86 7.28 11.02
CA ASN A 256 41.11 6.37 11.87
C ASN A 256 40.77 7.05 13.20
N PHE A 257 39.54 6.87 13.65
CA PHE A 257 38.99 7.33 14.93
C PHE A 257 38.50 6.11 15.71
N THR A 258 38.69 6.13 17.03
CA THR A 258 38.30 5.02 17.91
C THR A 258 37.40 5.52 19.03
N ASN A 259 36.34 4.76 19.34
CA ASN A 259 35.33 5.04 20.36
C ASN A 259 34.79 6.48 20.30
N VAL A 260 34.26 6.87 19.14
CA VAL A 260 33.78 8.22 18.85
C VAL A 260 32.29 8.22 18.60
N SER A 261 31.58 9.22 19.12
CA SER A 261 30.15 9.43 18.83
C SER A 261 29.92 10.54 17.81
N ASN A 262 30.76 11.58 17.78
CA ASN A 262 30.67 12.68 16.81
C ASN A 262 32.06 12.95 16.22
N VAL A 263 32.14 12.98 14.89
CA VAL A 263 33.36 13.26 14.13
C VAL A 263 33.04 14.25 13.02
N SER A 264 33.87 15.28 12.93
CA SER A 264 33.96 16.15 11.76
C SER A 264 35.38 16.12 11.23
N VAL A 265 35.55 15.74 9.98
CA VAL A 265 36.85 15.64 9.31
C VAL A 265 36.72 16.17 7.90
N SER A 266 37.76 16.86 7.43
CA SER A 266 37.86 17.36 6.07
C SER A 266 39.26 17.15 5.51
N TYR A 267 39.34 16.91 4.21
CA TYR A 267 40.60 16.78 3.48
C TYR A 267 40.50 17.51 2.13
N THR A 268 41.54 18.28 1.82
CA THR A 268 41.58 19.11 0.61
C THR A 268 42.35 18.39 -0.50
N VAL A 269 41.77 18.36 -1.70
CA VAL A 269 42.36 17.80 -2.92
C VAL A 269 42.43 18.87 -4.01
N PRO A 270 43.39 18.82 -4.94
CA PRO A 270 43.48 19.81 -6.01
C PRO A 270 42.33 19.66 -7.03
N TYR A 271 41.79 20.77 -7.51
CA TYR A 271 40.82 20.81 -8.61
C TYR A 271 41.55 20.60 -9.94
N LYS A 272 41.51 19.37 -10.47
CA LYS A 272 42.10 19.02 -11.77
C LYS A 272 41.05 18.40 -12.68
N ALA A 273 40.85 19.01 -13.85
CA ALA A 273 39.87 18.54 -14.82
C ALA A 273 40.13 17.08 -15.23
N GLY A 274 39.10 16.24 -15.16
CA GLY A 274 39.16 14.82 -15.50
C GLY A 274 39.68 13.89 -14.40
N GLU A 275 40.01 14.41 -13.20
CA GLU A 275 40.26 13.59 -12.03
C GLU A 275 38.94 13.15 -11.37
N GLU A 276 39.00 12.01 -10.69
CA GLU A 276 37.86 11.40 -10.01
C GLU A 276 38.23 11.11 -8.56
N TYR A 277 37.55 11.77 -7.63
CA TYR A 277 37.77 11.62 -6.21
C TYR A 277 36.64 10.82 -5.58
N MET A 278 36.99 9.75 -4.88
CA MET A 278 36.05 8.97 -4.08
C MET A 278 36.38 9.19 -2.61
N TRP A 279 35.43 9.63 -1.81
CA TRP A 279 35.60 9.75 -0.36
C TRP A 279 34.43 9.14 0.37
N GLY A 280 34.68 8.72 1.59
CA GLY A 280 33.67 8.06 2.38
C GLY A 280 34.18 7.69 3.74
N TYR A 281 33.36 6.91 4.43
CA TYR A 281 33.73 6.34 5.71
C TYR A 281 33.39 4.86 5.78
N SER A 282 34.13 4.16 6.63
CA SER A 282 33.84 2.81 7.08
C SER A 282 33.88 2.81 8.60
N ALA A 283 32.77 2.41 9.23
CA ALA A 283 32.61 2.41 10.67
C ALA A 283 32.16 1.02 11.16
N PHE A 284 32.63 0.64 12.35
CA PHE A 284 32.19 -0.57 13.05
C PHE A 284 31.40 -0.16 14.29
N HIS A 285 30.12 -0.55 14.32
CA HIS A 285 29.22 -0.27 15.42
C HIS A 285 28.87 -1.57 16.15
N SER A 286 28.91 -1.56 17.50
CA SER A 286 28.68 -2.79 18.29
C SER A 286 27.34 -3.46 18.01
N ARG A 287 26.29 -2.67 17.76
CA ARG A 287 24.92 -3.14 17.49
C ARG A 287 24.62 -3.49 16.03
N PHE A 288 25.24 -2.82 15.07
CA PHE A 288 24.85 -2.88 13.65
C PHE A 288 25.94 -3.47 12.74
N GLY A 289 27.14 -3.74 13.28
CA GLY A 289 28.26 -4.30 12.53
C GLY A 289 29.02 -3.26 11.70
N GLU A 290 29.62 -3.72 10.60
CA GLU A 290 30.34 -2.86 9.65
C GLU A 290 29.37 -2.08 8.77
N MET A 291 29.59 -0.76 8.68
CA MET A 291 28.78 0.16 7.90
C MET A 291 29.69 1.12 7.15
N GLY A 292 29.42 1.33 5.87
CA GLY A 292 30.20 2.28 5.08
C GLY A 292 29.39 2.91 3.97
N ARG A 293 29.72 4.16 3.67
CA ARG A 293 29.17 4.93 2.56
C ARG A 293 30.29 5.71 1.89
N SER A 294 30.25 5.75 0.57
CA SER A 294 31.17 6.53 -0.24
C SER A 294 30.41 7.37 -1.25
N ARG A 295 31.01 8.48 -1.64
CA ARG A 295 30.56 9.37 -2.70
C ARG A 295 31.70 9.53 -3.70
N ILE A 296 31.33 9.67 -4.96
CA ILE A 296 32.26 9.91 -6.05
C ILE A 296 31.99 11.32 -6.59
N LEU A 297 33.05 12.09 -6.77
CA LEU A 297 33.05 13.38 -7.45
C LEU A 297 33.95 13.28 -8.66
N ARG A 298 33.36 13.51 -9.82
CA ARG A 298 34.06 13.61 -11.09
C ARG A 298 34.11 15.08 -11.50
N ILE A 299 35.31 15.57 -11.79
CA ILE A 299 35.50 16.93 -12.26
C ILE A 299 35.34 16.94 -13.78
N ALA A 300 34.25 17.54 -14.25
CA ALA A 300 33.97 17.66 -15.68
C ALA A 300 35.05 18.51 -16.37
N TRP A 301 35.44 18.12 -17.58
CA TRP A 301 36.24 18.94 -18.49
C TRP A 301 35.32 19.66 -19.50
N PHE A 302 35.87 20.55 -20.34
CA PHE A 302 35.12 21.42 -21.26
C PHE A 302 34.05 20.70 -22.12
N LEU A 303 34.32 19.47 -22.58
CA LEU A 303 33.38 18.59 -23.27
C LEU A 303 33.29 17.18 -22.63
N ASP A 304 32.73 17.06 -21.42
CA ASP A 304 32.56 15.76 -20.74
C ASP A 304 31.39 14.96 -21.34
N LEU A 305 31.70 13.77 -21.86
CA LEU A 305 30.73 12.82 -22.42
C LEU A 305 30.18 11.85 -21.35
N GLY A 306 30.54 12.04 -20.08
CA GLY A 306 30.11 11.16 -18.98
C GLY A 306 30.80 9.79 -18.98
N ILE A 307 31.83 9.60 -19.80
CA ILE A 307 32.59 8.35 -19.93
C ILE A 307 33.98 8.48 -19.31
N SER A 308 34.56 7.34 -18.92
CA SER A 308 35.89 7.31 -18.27
C SER A 308 36.95 7.99 -19.14
N ARG A 309 37.91 8.67 -18.51
CA ARG A 309 38.99 9.41 -19.21
C ARG A 309 39.81 8.50 -20.13
N THR A 310 40.00 7.24 -19.72
CA THR A 310 40.67 6.22 -20.51
C THR A 310 39.96 5.97 -21.84
N TYR A 311 38.62 5.90 -21.84
CA TYR A 311 37.84 5.70 -23.07
C TYR A 311 37.89 6.92 -23.99
N CYS A 312 37.81 8.14 -23.45
CA CYS A 312 38.00 9.36 -24.24
C CYS A 312 39.36 9.41 -24.93
N THR A 313 40.42 8.95 -24.25
CA THR A 313 41.77 8.86 -24.82
C THR A 313 41.79 7.91 -26.01
N TRP A 314 41.18 6.72 -25.90
CA TRP A 314 41.09 5.76 -27.00
C TRP A 314 40.25 6.28 -28.18
N ILE A 315 39.14 6.96 -27.91
CA ILE A 315 38.30 7.58 -28.94
C ILE A 315 39.07 8.67 -29.67
N ALA A 316 39.80 9.54 -28.96
CA ALA A 316 40.65 10.55 -29.57
C ALA A 316 41.71 9.94 -30.51
N ILE A 317 42.38 8.87 -30.05
CA ILE A 317 43.37 8.14 -30.88
C ILE A 317 42.71 7.54 -32.12
N ALA A 318 41.55 6.91 -31.98
CA ALA A 318 40.82 6.31 -33.11
C ALA A 318 40.42 7.37 -34.15
N ILE A 319 39.94 8.54 -33.71
CA ILE A 319 39.59 9.66 -34.59
C ILE A 319 40.84 10.19 -35.31
N ILE A 320 41.96 10.35 -34.61
CA ILE A 320 43.23 10.81 -35.21
C ILE A 320 43.72 9.81 -36.26
N LEU A 321 43.68 8.50 -35.97
CA LEU A 321 44.06 7.46 -36.93
C LEU A 321 43.13 7.44 -38.14
N PHE A 322 41.82 7.56 -37.92
CA PHE A 322 40.84 7.63 -39.00
C PHE A 322 41.05 8.86 -39.89
N LEU A 323 41.23 10.04 -39.30
CA LEU A 323 41.55 11.26 -40.04
C LEU A 323 42.84 11.13 -40.82
N THR A 324 43.86 10.49 -40.25
CA THR A 324 45.13 10.21 -40.94
C THR A 324 44.90 9.33 -42.16
N ALA A 325 44.06 8.29 -42.04
CA ALA A 325 43.72 7.38 -43.14
C ALA A 325 42.86 8.01 -44.23
N MET A 326 42.10 9.08 -43.94
CA MET A 326 41.29 9.80 -44.93
C MET A 326 42.13 10.61 -45.93
N PHE A 327 43.37 10.96 -45.59
CA PHE A 327 44.25 11.69 -46.50
C PHE A 327 44.87 10.73 -47.52
N SER A 328 44.46 10.89 -48.79
CA SER A 328 45.05 10.18 -49.94
C SER A 328 46.33 10.87 -50.42
N PHE A 329 47.08 10.23 -51.32
CA PHE A 329 48.38 10.67 -51.83
C PHE A 329 48.42 12.14 -52.33
N THR A 330 47.30 12.63 -52.86
CA THR A 330 47.16 14.00 -53.37
C THR A 330 46.90 15.03 -52.27
N THR A 331 46.31 14.64 -51.14
CA THR A 331 45.86 15.54 -50.06
C THR A 331 46.74 15.53 -48.81
N VAL A 332 47.80 14.70 -48.76
CA VAL A 332 48.75 14.61 -47.62
C VAL A 332 49.34 15.97 -47.19
N LYS A 333 49.51 16.91 -48.11
CA LYS A 333 50.03 18.26 -47.80
C LYS A 333 49.15 19.00 -46.78
N PHE A 334 47.84 18.75 -46.80
CA PHE A 334 46.90 19.31 -45.83
C PHE A 334 46.88 18.52 -44.52
N GLY A 335 47.08 17.19 -44.59
CA GLY A 335 47.15 16.30 -43.42
C GLY A 335 48.27 16.66 -42.45
N TYR A 336 49.42 17.13 -42.95
CA TYR A 336 50.55 17.58 -42.12
C TYR A 336 50.18 18.69 -41.11
N VAL A 337 49.28 19.59 -41.48
CA VAL A 337 48.84 20.69 -40.62
C VAL A 337 47.59 20.30 -39.83
N ALA A 338 46.65 19.59 -40.47
CA ALA A 338 45.38 19.23 -39.87
C ALA A 338 45.53 18.24 -38.71
N ILE A 339 46.40 17.22 -38.83
CA ILE A 339 46.55 16.16 -37.80
C ILE A 339 47.12 16.73 -36.49
N PRO A 340 48.23 17.52 -36.49
CA PRO A 340 48.72 18.16 -35.27
C PRO A 340 47.71 19.15 -34.68
N MET A 341 47.01 19.92 -35.51
CA MET A 341 46.00 20.89 -35.04
C MET A 341 44.84 20.19 -34.33
N VAL A 342 44.31 19.09 -34.89
CA VAL A 342 43.26 18.28 -34.24
C VAL A 342 43.79 17.60 -32.97
N SER A 343 45.04 17.14 -32.98
CA SER A 343 45.68 16.56 -31.78
C SER A 343 45.80 17.60 -30.65
N LEU A 344 46.14 18.86 -30.99
CA LEU A 344 46.18 19.98 -30.03
C LEU A 344 44.78 20.32 -29.50
N ILE A 345 43.74 20.26 -30.34
CA ILE A 345 42.35 20.45 -29.91
C ILE A 345 41.95 19.36 -28.89
N PHE A 346 42.25 18.08 -29.16
CA PHE A 346 41.98 17.01 -28.20
C PHE A 346 42.81 17.11 -26.91
N ALA A 347 44.02 17.66 -26.98
CA ALA A 347 44.82 17.98 -25.80
C ALA A 347 44.19 19.12 -24.98
N TYR A 348 43.73 20.19 -25.64
CA TYR A 348 43.03 21.30 -25.00
C TYR A 348 41.71 20.88 -24.34
N ILE A 349 40.95 19.98 -24.97
CA ILE A 349 39.72 19.40 -24.41
C ILE A 349 40.01 18.47 -23.23
N GLY A 350 41.26 18.01 -23.05
CA GLY A 350 41.68 17.14 -21.96
C GLY A 350 41.54 15.63 -22.24
N TRP A 351 41.20 15.26 -23.48
CA TRP A 351 41.09 13.87 -23.93
C TRP A 351 42.45 13.21 -24.19
N LEU A 352 43.50 14.00 -24.40
CA LEU A 352 44.88 13.52 -24.57
C LEU A 352 45.78 14.06 -23.44
N PRO A 353 45.93 13.32 -22.33
CA PRO A 353 46.78 13.73 -21.20
C PRO A 353 48.27 13.74 -21.53
N ASN A 354 48.69 12.80 -22.39
CA ASN A 354 50.10 12.47 -22.59
C ASN A 354 50.64 13.19 -23.83
N ILE A 355 51.56 14.13 -23.58
CA ILE A 355 52.33 14.85 -24.63
C ILE A 355 53.03 13.85 -25.58
N SER A 356 53.41 12.67 -25.10
CA SER A 356 54.03 11.61 -25.90
C SER A 356 53.17 11.14 -27.09
N ILE A 357 51.84 11.14 -26.97
CA ILE A 357 50.93 10.73 -28.05
C ILE A 357 50.88 11.81 -29.14
N ILE A 358 50.96 13.08 -28.74
CA ILE A 358 51.04 14.24 -29.65
C ILE A 358 52.35 14.17 -30.46
N ILE A 359 53.46 13.81 -29.80
CA ILE A 359 54.76 13.61 -30.46
C ILE A 359 54.69 12.45 -31.46
N ILE A 360 54.05 11.33 -31.12
CA ILE A 360 53.88 10.19 -32.02
C ILE A 360 53.02 10.57 -33.23
N ALA A 361 51.93 11.31 -33.04
CA ALA A 361 51.08 11.80 -34.15
C ALA A 361 51.86 12.75 -35.08
N LEU A 362 52.70 13.61 -34.50
CA LEU A 362 53.59 14.50 -35.25
C LEU A 362 54.66 13.72 -36.03
N CYS A 363 55.26 12.70 -35.42
CA CYS A 363 56.20 11.78 -36.08
C CYS A 363 55.54 10.98 -37.22
N LEU A 364 54.31 10.49 -37.04
CA LEU A 364 53.55 9.80 -38.10
C LEU A 364 53.22 10.75 -39.26
N GLY A 365 52.84 12.00 -38.97
CA GLY A 365 52.65 13.03 -40.00
C GLY A 365 53.93 13.34 -40.78
N ILE A 366 55.09 13.39 -40.10
CA ILE A 366 56.41 13.57 -40.72
C ILE A 366 56.81 12.35 -41.55
N LEU A 367 56.62 11.13 -41.05
CA LEU A 367 56.93 9.89 -41.77
C LEU A 367 56.09 9.74 -43.05
N ALA A 368 54.80 10.09 -43.00
CA ALA A 368 53.92 10.14 -44.17
C ALA A 368 54.43 11.16 -45.21
N TYR A 369 54.95 12.31 -44.76
CA TYR A 369 55.58 13.30 -45.63
C TYR A 369 56.92 12.82 -46.22
N MET A 370 57.77 12.15 -45.44
CA MET A 370 59.05 11.63 -45.92
C MET A 370 58.86 10.51 -46.96
N SER A 371 57.87 9.62 -46.77
CA SER A 371 57.50 8.59 -47.77
C SER A 371 57.10 9.21 -49.12
N LYS A 372 56.49 10.40 -49.10
CA LYS A 372 56.18 11.16 -50.32
C LYS A 372 57.44 11.71 -50.99
N ARG A 373 58.37 12.28 -50.22
CA ARG A 373 59.64 12.80 -50.76
C ARG A 373 60.47 11.71 -51.42
N GLU A 374 60.52 10.52 -50.85
CA GLU A 374 61.25 9.40 -51.44
C GLU A 374 60.62 8.91 -52.76
N LYS A 375 59.28 8.92 -52.86
CA LYS A 375 58.57 8.55 -54.10
C LYS A 375 58.64 9.60 -55.20
N GLU A 376 58.77 10.88 -54.87
CA GLU A 376 58.96 11.97 -55.85
C GLU A 376 60.41 12.03 -56.37
N VAL A 377 61.40 11.52 -55.63
CA VAL A 377 62.83 11.47 -56.03
C VAL A 377 63.20 10.15 -56.74
N GLY A 378 62.39 9.11 -56.58
CA GLY A 378 62.57 7.80 -57.22
C GLY A 378 61.95 7.64 -58.63
N VAL A 379 61.63 8.75 -59.31
CA VAL A 379 61.18 8.79 -60.72
C VAL A 379 62.09 9.70 -61.52
#